data_AF-A0A6I7PPW7-F1
#
_entry.id   AF-A0A6I7PPW7-F1
#
_cell.length_a   1.000
_cell.length_b   1.000
_cell.length_c   1.000
_cell.angle_alpha   90.00
_cell.angle_beta   90.00
_cell.angle_gamma   90.00
#
_symmetry.space_group_name_H-M   'P 1'
#
loop_
_entity.id
_entity.type
_entity.pdbx_description
1 polymer ?
#
loop_
_entity_poly.entity_id
_entity_poly.type
_entity_poly.pdbx_seq_one_letter_code
_entity_poly.pdbx_strand_id
1 'polypeptide(L)'
;MPNTPDSRLRSSMRKGCVALPGAFNGLVARAVARAGFDGCYVSGAAVSASYGVPDIGLATLDVFCNVIEQVARSSGLPVLADADTGFGEGEELIRRVVREYARAGAAGFHIEDQVFPKRCGHL
;
A
#
# COMPACT_ATOMS: atom_id res chain seq x y z
N MET A 1 15.24 15.30 11.98
CA MET A 1 13.85 14.89 11.67
C MET A 1 13.69 13.42 12.03
N PRO A 2 12.54 12.98 12.54
CA PRO A 2 12.33 11.56 12.86
C PRO A 2 12.49 10.69 11.60
N ASN A 3 13.17 9.55 11.74
CA ASN A 3 13.43 8.59 10.67
C ASN A 3 12.24 7.63 10.50
N THR A 4 11.09 8.17 10.12
CA THR A 4 9.86 7.42 9.89
C THR A 4 9.75 6.98 8.43
N PRO A 5 8.95 5.94 8.11
CA PRO A 5 8.76 5.49 6.73
C PRO A 5 8.29 6.61 5.79
N ASP A 6 7.35 7.46 6.23
CA ASP A 6 6.82 8.58 5.46
C ASP A 6 7.86 9.68 5.20
N SER A 7 8.72 9.99 6.18
CA SER A 7 9.76 11.01 6.01
C SER A 7 10.86 10.55 5.04
N ARG A 8 11.20 9.26 5.06
CA ARG A 8 12.12 8.62 4.09
C ARG A 8 11.55 8.70 2.68
N LEU A 9 10.31 8.28 2.47
CA LEU A 9 9.68 8.31 1.13
C LEU A 9 9.58 9.74 0.59
N ARG A 10 9.13 10.69 1.41
CA ARG A 10 9.09 12.13 1.03
C ARG A 10 10.47 12.67 0.67
N SER A 11 11.53 12.26 1.38
CA SER A 11 12.90 12.67 1.06
C SER A 11 13.34 12.14 -0.30
N SER A 12 13.06 10.87 -0.61
CA SER A 12 13.38 10.27 -1.91
C SER A 12 12.64 10.96 -3.06
N MET A 13 11.33 11.24 -2.91
CA MET A 13 10.53 11.92 -3.93
C MET A 13 11.02 13.36 -4.23
N ARG A 14 11.63 14.03 -3.25
CA ARG A 14 12.23 15.36 -3.48
C ARG A 14 13.52 15.31 -4.29
N LYS A 15 14.19 14.16 -4.33
CA LYS A 15 15.44 13.96 -5.09
C LYS A 15 15.19 13.55 -6.54
N GLY A 16 14.01 12.99 -6.83
CA GLY A 16 13.62 12.59 -8.18
C GLY A 16 12.53 11.51 -8.19
N CYS A 17 12.37 10.87 -9.34
CA CYS A 17 11.47 9.73 -9.51
C CYS A 17 11.93 8.55 -8.63
N VAL A 18 11.01 7.95 -7.89
CA VAL A 18 11.28 6.80 -7.01
C VAL A 18 10.64 5.57 -7.61
N ALA A 19 11.45 4.56 -7.94
CA ALA A 19 10.94 3.27 -8.37
C ALA A 19 10.41 2.49 -7.15
N LEU A 20 9.14 2.07 -7.21
CA LEU A 20 8.47 1.31 -6.16
C LEU A 20 7.92 -0.01 -6.74
N PRO A 21 8.73 -1.07 -6.79
CA PRO A 21 8.25 -2.37 -7.28
C PRO A 21 7.11 -2.93 -6.42
N GLY A 22 6.17 -3.62 -7.06
CA GLY A 22 5.03 -4.24 -6.40
C GLY A 22 5.43 -5.41 -5.50
N ALA A 23 4.98 -5.40 -4.25
CA ALA A 23 5.14 -6.48 -3.29
C ALA A 23 3.79 -6.83 -2.65
N PHE A 24 3.30 -8.05 -2.90
CA PHE A 24 2.01 -8.55 -2.40
C PHE A 24 2.14 -9.50 -1.20
N ASN A 25 3.36 -9.71 -0.71
CA ASN A 25 3.67 -10.44 0.53
C ASN A 25 5.10 -10.11 1.02
N GLY A 26 5.46 -10.61 2.20
CA GLY A 26 6.78 -10.35 2.79
C GLY A 26 7.97 -10.98 2.05
N LEU A 27 7.78 -12.12 1.35
CA LEU A 27 8.85 -12.74 0.57
C LEU A 27 9.28 -11.85 -0.60
N VAL A 28 8.30 -11.34 -1.35
CA VAL A 28 8.53 -10.42 -2.46
C VAL A 28 9.12 -9.12 -1.95
N ALA A 29 8.62 -8.57 -0.83
CA ALA A 29 9.17 -7.36 -0.22
C ALA A 29 10.67 -7.48 0.12
N ARG A 30 11.09 -8.64 0.66
CA ARG A 30 12.52 -8.93 0.92
C ARG A 30 13.33 -9.04 -0.36
N ALA A 31 12.75 -9.59 -1.43
CA ALA A 31 13.42 -9.64 -2.73
C ALA A 31 13.62 -8.23 -3.30
N VAL A 32 12.62 -7.36 -3.19
CA VAL A 32 12.70 -5.94 -3.58
C VAL A 32 13.80 -5.22 -2.80
N ALA A 33 13.86 -5.40 -1.47
CA ALA A 33 14.92 -4.80 -0.65
C ALA A 33 16.32 -5.31 -1.04
N ARG A 34 16.47 -6.62 -1.30
CA ARG A 34 17.75 -7.22 -1.73
C ARG A 34 18.19 -6.75 -3.11
N ALA A 35 17.24 -6.38 -3.98
CA ALA A 35 17.53 -5.80 -5.28
C ALA A 35 17.96 -4.32 -5.21
N GLY A 36 17.97 -3.71 -4.02
CA GLY A 36 18.50 -2.36 -3.78
C GLY A 36 17.50 -1.23 -4.01
N PHE A 37 16.20 -1.51 -4.03
CA PHE A 37 15.17 -0.46 -4.13
C PHE A 37 14.97 0.26 -2.80
N ASP A 38 14.68 1.56 -2.88
CA ASP A 38 14.48 2.44 -1.72
C ASP A 38 13.05 2.42 -1.16
N GLY A 39 12.15 1.64 -1.76
CA GLY A 39 10.75 1.53 -1.39
C GLY A 39 10.03 0.43 -2.17
N CYS A 40 8.80 0.13 -1.78
CA CYS A 40 7.95 -0.83 -2.50
C CYS A 40 6.48 -0.38 -2.50
N TYR A 41 5.69 -1.03 -3.36
CA TYR A 41 4.29 -0.72 -3.56
C TYR A 41 3.39 -1.92 -3.23
N VAL A 42 2.32 -1.72 -2.47
CA VAL A 42 1.25 -2.71 -2.26
C VAL A 42 0.10 -2.39 -3.22
N SER A 43 -0.06 -3.20 -4.26
CA SER A 43 -1.09 -3.05 -5.29
C SER A 43 -2.39 -3.76 -4.90
N GLY A 44 -3.54 -3.10 -5.09
CA GLY A 44 -4.85 -3.74 -4.85
C GLY A 44 -5.12 -4.93 -5.75
N ALA A 45 -4.75 -4.85 -7.03
CA ALA A 45 -4.84 -5.97 -7.96
C ALA A 45 -3.97 -7.17 -7.54
N ALA A 46 -2.71 -6.92 -7.13
CA ALA A 46 -1.80 -7.99 -6.72
C ALA A 46 -2.22 -8.62 -5.37
N VAL A 47 -2.77 -7.82 -4.45
CA VAL A 47 -3.37 -8.31 -3.20
C VAL A 47 -4.59 -9.17 -3.50
N SER A 48 -5.54 -8.67 -4.31
CA SER A 48 -6.73 -9.43 -4.68
C SER A 48 -6.36 -10.77 -5.33
N ALA A 49 -5.43 -10.74 -6.29
CA ALA A 49 -4.94 -11.95 -6.97
C ALA A 49 -4.26 -12.94 -6.02
N SER A 50 -3.48 -12.47 -5.04
CA SER A 50 -2.81 -13.35 -4.07
C SER A 50 -3.79 -14.04 -3.10
N TYR A 51 -4.97 -13.44 -2.90
CA TYR A 51 -6.10 -14.02 -2.16
C TYR A 51 -7.07 -14.83 -3.05
N GLY A 52 -6.78 -14.95 -4.35
CA GLY A 52 -7.61 -15.72 -5.28
C GLY A 52 -8.95 -15.07 -5.61
N VAL A 53 -9.06 -13.74 -5.47
CA VAL A 53 -10.29 -12.98 -5.74
C VAL A 53 -10.06 -11.91 -6.83
N PRO A 54 -11.10 -11.52 -7.59
CA PRO A 54 -10.98 -10.43 -8.56
C PRO A 54 -10.84 -9.07 -7.88
N ASP A 55 -10.18 -8.13 -8.57
CA ASP A 55 -9.96 -6.76 -8.11
C ASP A 55 -11.19 -5.86 -8.35
N ILE A 56 -12.25 -6.10 -7.57
CA ILE A 56 -13.54 -5.40 -7.66
C ILE A 56 -14.01 -4.89 -6.29
N GLY A 57 -13.07 -4.60 -5.39
CA GLY A 57 -13.35 -4.10 -4.04
C GLY A 57 -13.80 -5.18 -3.05
N LEU A 58 -13.45 -6.46 -3.27
CA LEU A 58 -13.73 -7.55 -2.33
C LEU A 58 -12.72 -7.63 -1.18
N ALA A 59 -11.47 -7.24 -1.43
CA ALA A 59 -10.43 -7.22 -0.39
C ALA A 59 -10.72 -6.07 0.60
N THR A 60 -10.82 -6.41 1.89
CA THR A 60 -11.18 -5.45 2.93
C THR A 60 -9.97 -4.66 3.44
N LEU A 61 -10.23 -3.57 4.16
CA LEU A 61 -9.21 -2.81 4.88
C LEU A 61 -8.27 -3.72 5.69
N ASP A 62 -8.81 -4.70 6.41
CA ASP A 62 -8.02 -5.62 7.26
C ASP A 62 -7.08 -6.51 6.43
N VAL A 63 -7.50 -6.94 5.24
CA VAL A 63 -6.64 -7.68 4.30
C VAL A 63 -5.46 -6.82 3.87
N PHE A 64 -5.71 -5.58 3.47
CA PHE A 64 -4.64 -4.66 3.08
C PHE A 64 -3.71 -4.34 4.25
N CYS A 65 -4.23 -4.05 5.43
CA CYS A 65 -3.42 -3.81 6.62
C CYS A 65 -2.50 -4.99 6.94
N ASN A 66 -2.98 -6.23 6.81
CA ASN A 66 -2.16 -7.42 7.02
C ASN A 66 -1.00 -7.48 6.00
N VAL A 67 -1.28 -7.27 4.71
CA VAL A 67 -0.24 -7.29 3.67
C VAL A 67 0.77 -6.16 3.88
N ILE A 68 0.30 -4.94 4.17
CA ILE A 68 1.16 -3.78 4.46
C ILE A 68 2.09 -4.09 5.64
N GLU A 69 1.55 -4.63 6.74
CA GLU A 69 2.34 -4.98 7.92
C GLU A 69 3.42 -6.02 7.59
N GLN A 70 3.07 -7.07 6.85
CA GLN A 70 4.02 -8.09 6.40
C GLN A 70 5.11 -7.50 5.51
N VAL A 71 4.75 -6.69 4.52
CA VAL A 71 5.66 -6.07 3.56
C VAL A 71 6.60 -5.08 4.25
N ALA A 72 6.06 -4.19 5.09
CA ALA A 72 6.82 -3.19 5.81
C ALA A 72 7.81 -3.83 6.79
N ARG A 73 7.35 -4.77 7.64
CA ARG A 73 8.20 -5.40 8.65
C ARG A 73 9.29 -6.29 8.06
N SER A 74 8.98 -7.04 7.00
CA SER A 74 9.93 -7.98 6.42
C SER A 74 11.04 -7.30 5.61
N SER A 75 10.76 -6.16 5.00
CA SER A 75 11.71 -5.44 4.13
C SER A 75 12.40 -4.26 4.81
N GLY A 76 11.77 -3.62 5.80
CA GLY A 76 12.23 -2.34 6.37
C GLY A 76 12.15 -1.16 5.39
N LEU A 77 11.50 -1.36 4.24
CA LEU A 77 11.31 -0.35 3.21
C LEU A 77 10.09 0.54 3.51
N PRO A 78 10.11 1.82 3.10
CA PRO A 78 8.90 2.61 2.95
C PRO A 78 7.92 1.92 1.98
N VAL A 79 6.66 1.81 2.40
CA VAL A 79 5.59 1.17 1.62
C VAL A 79 4.59 2.23 1.16
N LEU A 80 4.40 2.38 -0.15
CA LEU A 80 3.24 3.06 -0.70
C LEU A 80 2.14 2.01 -0.91
N ALA A 81 0.92 2.27 -0.48
CA ALA A 81 -0.18 1.31 -0.61
C ALA A 81 -1.34 1.85 -1.46
N ASP A 82 -2.01 0.94 -2.14
CA ASP A 82 -3.34 1.16 -2.68
C ASP A 82 -4.37 1.17 -1.55
N ALA A 83 -5.32 2.11 -1.59
CA ALA A 83 -6.43 2.17 -0.67
C ALA A 83 -7.78 2.24 -1.40
N ASP A 84 -7.82 1.85 -2.67
CA ASP A 84 -9.03 1.86 -3.49
C ASP A 84 -9.71 3.25 -3.41
N THR A 85 -11.02 3.29 -3.19
CA THR A 85 -11.79 4.51 -2.91
C THR A 85 -11.91 4.80 -1.41
N GLY A 86 -11.17 4.10 -0.55
CA GLY A 86 -11.27 4.20 0.91
C GLY A 86 -12.17 3.15 1.58
N PHE A 87 -12.40 2.00 0.94
CA PHE A 87 -13.12 0.83 1.50
C PHE A 87 -14.60 1.03 1.88
N GLY A 88 -15.23 2.13 1.47
CA GLY A 88 -16.64 2.42 1.70
C GLY A 88 -16.92 3.94 1.72
N GLU A 89 -18.02 4.35 2.33
CA GLU A 89 -18.46 5.75 2.34
C GLU A 89 -18.28 6.44 3.70
N GLY A 90 -18.03 7.76 3.66
CA GLY A 90 -18.06 8.63 4.83
C GLY A 90 -16.70 8.98 5.42
N GLU A 91 -16.65 10.13 6.08
CA GLU A 91 -15.42 10.74 6.59
C GLU A 91 -14.74 9.88 7.68
N GLU A 92 -15.52 9.25 8.56
CA GLU A 92 -14.96 8.41 9.64
C GLU A 92 -14.26 7.17 9.10
N LEU A 93 -14.77 6.60 8.00
CA LEU A 93 -14.11 5.46 7.37
C LEU A 93 -12.76 5.87 6.80
N ILE A 94 -12.67 7.00 6.09
CA ILE A 94 -11.39 7.52 5.60
C ILE A 94 -10.42 7.79 6.74
N ARG A 95 -10.89 8.38 7.86
CA ARG A 95 -10.06 8.55 9.05
C ARG A 95 -9.56 7.22 9.61
N ARG A 96 -10.40 6.18 9.61
CA ARG A 96 -9.99 4.82 9.99
C ARG A 96 -8.91 4.29 9.04
N VAL A 97 -9.08 4.42 7.72
CA VAL A 97 -8.07 4.00 6.73
C VAL A 97 -6.71 4.66 7.02
N VAL A 98 -6.69 5.98 7.21
CA VAL A 98 -5.45 6.72 7.55
C VAL A 98 -4.77 6.14 8.79
N ARG A 99 -5.52 5.92 9.88
CA ARG A 99 -4.99 5.41 11.14
C ARG A 99 -4.48 3.98 11.02
N GLU A 100 -5.26 3.10 10.38
CA GLU A 100 -4.93 1.68 10.25
C GLU A 100 -3.76 1.45 9.30
N TYR A 101 -3.68 2.17 8.19
CA TYR A 101 -2.52 2.09 7.29
C TYR A 101 -1.24 2.61 7.93
N ALA A 102 -1.33 3.73 8.66
CA ALA A 102 -0.19 4.24 9.43
C ALA A 102 0.26 3.23 10.50
N ARG A 103 -0.69 2.61 11.22
CA ARG A 103 -0.41 1.56 12.22
C ARG A 103 0.22 0.31 11.58
N ALA A 104 -0.24 -0.09 10.39
CA ALA A 104 0.33 -1.20 9.64
C ALA A 104 1.75 -0.91 9.11
N GLY A 105 2.17 0.36 9.06
CA GLY A 105 3.51 0.77 8.67
C GLY A 105 3.62 1.31 7.25
N ALA A 106 2.50 1.67 6.61
CA ALA A 106 2.53 2.38 5.33
C ALA A 106 3.24 3.73 5.47
N ALA A 107 4.11 4.06 4.52
CA ALA A 107 4.72 5.38 4.36
C ALA A 107 3.76 6.38 3.68
N GLY A 108 2.78 5.86 2.95
CA GLY A 108 1.72 6.63 2.30
C GLY A 108 0.77 5.69 1.58
N PHE A 109 -0.29 6.26 1.03
CA PHE A 109 -1.23 5.55 0.17
C PHE A 109 -1.83 6.49 -0.87
N HIS A 110 -2.49 5.93 -1.88
CA HIS A 110 -3.29 6.68 -2.84
C HIS A 110 -4.76 6.28 -2.73
N ILE A 111 -5.64 7.19 -3.14
CA ILE A 111 -7.09 7.02 -3.20
C ILE A 111 -7.51 7.36 -4.63
N GLU A 112 -8.42 6.57 -5.19
CA GLU A 112 -8.99 6.80 -6.51
C GLU A 112 -10.37 7.47 -6.46
N ASP A 113 -10.78 8.10 -7.56
CA ASP A 113 -12.03 8.84 -7.72
C ASP A 113 -13.16 7.99 -8.33
N GLN A 114 -13.02 6.65 -8.32
CA GLN A 114 -14.09 5.73 -8.73
C GLN A 114 -15.29 5.80 -7.78
N VAL A 115 -16.48 5.46 -8.31
CA VAL A 115 -17.68 5.27 -7.49
C VAL A 115 -17.64 3.89 -6.85
N PHE A 116 -17.90 3.82 -5.54
CA PHE A 116 -17.95 2.56 -4.80
C PHE A 116 -19.21 1.74 -5.15
N PRO A 117 -19.14 0.39 -5.31
CA PRO A 117 -17.93 -0.44 -5.29
C PRO A 117 -17.08 -0.24 -6.55
N LYS A 118 -15.77 -0.11 -6.36
CA LYS A 118 -14.81 0.16 -7.45
C LYS A 118 -14.56 -1.04 -8.34
N ARG A 119 -13.93 -0.78 -9.49
CA ARG A 119 -13.47 -1.79 -10.45
C ARG A 119 -11.96 -1.70 -10.64
N CYS A 120 -11.36 -2.71 -11.26
CA CYS A 120 -9.97 -2.62 -11.67
C CYS A 120 -9.82 -1.52 -12.73
N GLY A 121 -8.90 -0.57 -12.56
CA GLY A 121 -8.73 0.56 -13.48
C GLY A 121 -8.24 0.20 -14.89
N HIS A 122 -7.94 -1.07 -15.16
CA HIS A 122 -7.54 -1.59 -16.48
C HIS A 122 -8.63 -2.44 -17.15
N LEU A 123 -9.81 -2.58 -16.54
CA LEU A 123 -10.95 -3.36 -17.05
C LEU A 123 -12.07 -2.47 -17.60
#